data_AF-A0A510IMT9-F1
#
_entry.id   AF-A0A510IMT9-F1
#
_cell.length_a   1.000
_cell.length_b   1.000
_cell.length_c   1.000
_cell.angle_alpha   90.00
_cell.angle_beta   90.00
_cell.angle_gamma   90.00
#
_symmetry.space_group_name_H-M   'P 1'
#
loop_
_entity.id
_entity.type
_entity.pdbx_description
1 polymer ?
#
loop_
_entity_poly.entity_id
_entity_poly.type
_entity_poly.pdbx_seq_one_letter_code
_entity_poly.pdbx_strand_id
1 'polypeptide(L)'
;MANRSYLYSLSNQPKSYSDRPDTISGLSEWPYNIPFTYRVLMSGDPKLCASLVSDGFDDDSPDNKTQLYAISSDFAPGFARLKKFIEVLRVIGKEIPDLHDSMLDEILEFLEEHKDSYLLLETIELDCMDESEEAVLRGYVEGEISACREAGAAIDVLPEDPEVSADIIINAAKNKSEAAPNAFCGLEFNDKFDDIESELPLGLYWSDILYYELENKEEFEEAL
;
A
#
# COMPACT_ATOMS: atom_id res chain seq x y z
N MET A 1 18.40 5.11 4.20
CA MET A 1 16.97 4.86 3.93
C MET A 1 16.45 6.00 3.06
N ALA A 2 15.64 5.68 2.06
CA ALA A 2 15.07 6.66 1.14
C ALA A 2 13.75 7.28 1.65
N ASN A 3 13.31 6.86 2.84
CA ASN A 3 12.09 7.30 3.52
C ASN A 3 10.85 7.00 2.66
N ARG A 4 10.69 5.74 2.27
CA ARG A 4 9.64 5.28 1.36
C ARG A 4 8.81 4.15 1.95
N SER A 5 7.57 4.05 1.51
CA SER A 5 6.81 2.79 1.54
C SER A 5 7.08 2.00 0.27
N TYR A 6 7.12 0.67 0.38
CA TYR A 6 7.34 -0.24 -0.75
C TYR A 6 6.26 -1.31 -0.78
N LEU A 7 5.73 -1.58 -1.97
CA LEU A 7 4.67 -2.54 -2.19
C LEU A 7 5.15 -3.64 -3.12
N TYR A 8 4.94 -4.89 -2.70
CA TYR A 8 5.34 -6.08 -3.42
C TYR A 8 4.19 -7.09 -3.52
N SER A 9 4.33 -8.00 -4.48
CA SER A 9 3.51 -9.19 -4.69
C SER A 9 4.35 -10.44 -4.40
N LEU A 10 3.82 -11.37 -3.59
CA LEU A 10 4.56 -12.52 -3.05
C LEU A 10 3.78 -13.84 -3.11
N SER A 11 4.49 -14.96 -3.18
CA SER A 11 3.92 -16.32 -3.12
C SER A 11 3.59 -16.83 -1.72
N ASN A 12 4.15 -16.24 -0.66
CA ASN A 12 3.86 -16.57 0.75
C ASN A 12 3.63 -15.32 1.61
N GLN A 13 3.13 -15.53 2.83
CA GLN A 13 3.07 -14.51 3.88
C GLN A 13 4.27 -14.70 4.81
N PRO A 14 5.21 -13.73 4.89
CA PRO A 14 6.43 -13.90 5.69
C PRO A 14 6.18 -14.04 7.19
N LYS A 15 6.77 -15.05 7.83
CA LYS A 15 6.71 -15.23 9.30
C LYS A 15 7.96 -14.77 10.03
N SER A 16 9.07 -14.64 9.31
CA SER A 16 10.37 -14.17 9.79
C SER A 16 11.13 -13.55 8.63
N TYR A 17 12.17 -12.77 8.92
CA TYR A 17 13.04 -12.18 7.89
C TYR A 17 13.59 -13.21 6.88
N SER A 18 13.93 -14.40 7.33
CA SER A 18 14.42 -15.50 6.48
C SER A 18 13.34 -16.35 5.83
N ASP A 19 12.05 -16.09 6.08
CA ASP A 19 10.92 -16.81 5.46
C ASP A 19 10.61 -16.21 4.07
N ARG A 20 11.61 -16.28 3.20
CA ARG A 20 11.60 -15.67 1.87
C ARG A 20 10.59 -16.36 0.94
N PRO A 21 9.87 -15.59 0.11
CA PRO A 21 8.99 -16.12 -0.94
C PRO A 21 9.75 -16.87 -2.03
N ASP A 22 9.09 -17.85 -2.67
CA ASP A 22 9.63 -18.48 -3.88
C ASP A 22 9.61 -17.51 -5.08
N THR A 23 8.70 -16.54 -5.06
CA THR A 23 8.49 -15.52 -6.11
C THR A 23 8.15 -14.17 -5.49
N ILE A 24 8.73 -13.12 -6.06
CA ILE A 24 8.54 -11.73 -5.65
C ILE A 24 8.41 -10.86 -6.91
N SER A 25 7.54 -9.87 -6.85
CA SER A 25 7.54 -8.76 -7.80
C SER A 25 7.38 -7.45 -7.05
N GLY A 26 8.21 -6.46 -7.37
CA GLY A 26 7.92 -5.07 -6.99
C GLY A 26 6.64 -4.61 -7.67
N LEU A 27 5.85 -3.78 -6.98
CA LEU A 27 4.64 -3.20 -7.56
C LEU A 27 4.69 -1.68 -7.60
N SER A 28 5.14 -1.06 -6.52
CA SER A 28 5.23 0.40 -6.43
C SER A 28 6.03 0.82 -5.19
N GLU A 29 6.48 2.06 -5.17
CA GLU A 29 7.04 2.71 -3.99
C GLU A 29 6.59 4.17 -3.90
N TRP A 30 6.54 4.70 -2.67
CA TRP A 30 6.13 6.08 -2.44
C TRP A 30 6.94 6.78 -1.34
N PRO A 31 7.49 7.99 -1.60
CA PRO A 31 8.23 8.74 -0.59
C PRO A 31 7.31 9.39 0.45
N TYR A 32 7.72 9.34 1.71
CA TYR A 32 7.14 10.03 2.87
C TYR A 32 5.67 9.72 3.22
N ASN A 33 5.00 8.86 2.47
CA ASN A 33 3.59 8.54 2.68
C ASN A 33 3.24 7.12 2.23
N ILE A 34 2.03 6.67 2.57
CA ILE A 34 1.41 5.43 2.09
C ILE A 34 0.17 5.84 1.29
N PRO A 35 0.20 5.72 -0.04
CA PRO A 35 -0.91 6.14 -0.89
C PRO A 35 -2.21 5.38 -0.63
N PHE A 36 -3.32 6.02 -0.98
CA PHE A 36 -4.66 5.44 -0.77
C PHE A 36 -4.87 4.13 -1.55
N THR A 37 -4.38 4.03 -2.78
CA THR A 37 -4.51 2.79 -3.57
C THR A 37 -3.74 1.62 -2.97
N TYR A 38 -2.62 1.86 -2.27
CA TYR A 38 -1.92 0.80 -1.53
C TYR A 38 -2.82 0.27 -0.42
N ARG A 39 -3.47 1.16 0.34
CA ARG A 39 -4.41 0.78 1.40
C ARG A 39 -5.59 -0.02 0.88
N VAL A 40 -6.14 0.38 -0.27
CA VAL A 40 -7.20 -0.37 -0.95
C VAL A 40 -6.71 -1.76 -1.36
N LEU A 41 -5.53 -1.87 -1.96
CA LEU A 41 -4.96 -3.15 -2.39
C LEU A 41 -4.62 -4.06 -1.21
N MET A 42 -4.11 -3.51 -0.10
CA MET A 42 -3.80 -4.24 1.14
C MET A 42 -5.03 -4.59 1.97
N SER A 43 -6.24 -4.16 1.60
CA SER A 43 -7.45 -4.39 2.38
C SER A 43 -7.99 -5.83 2.34
N GLY A 44 -7.31 -6.75 1.66
CA GLY A 44 -7.80 -8.10 1.36
C GLY A 44 -7.92 -9.01 2.58
N ASP A 45 -6.97 -8.92 3.51
CA ASP A 45 -7.01 -9.45 4.88
C ASP A 45 -5.70 -9.00 5.58
N PRO A 46 -5.53 -7.68 5.86
CA PRO A 46 -4.24 -7.14 6.28
C PRO A 46 -3.85 -7.66 7.67
N LYS A 47 -2.61 -8.14 7.76
CA LYS A 47 -2.01 -8.74 8.96
C LYS A 47 -0.59 -8.24 9.15
N LEU A 48 -0.22 -8.13 10.42
CA LEU A 48 1.16 -7.90 10.83
C LEU A 48 2.01 -9.11 10.41
N CYS A 49 3.14 -8.85 9.78
CA CYS A 49 4.12 -9.87 9.39
C CYS A 49 5.55 -9.36 9.67
N ALA A 50 6.54 -10.23 9.48
CA ALA A 50 7.94 -9.81 9.61
C ALA A 50 8.34 -8.96 8.39
N SER A 51 9.13 -7.91 8.62
CA SER A 51 9.79 -7.20 7.51
C SER A 51 10.79 -8.12 6.81
N LEU A 52 10.83 -8.02 5.48
CA LEU A 52 11.81 -8.65 4.62
C LEU A 52 12.96 -7.70 4.24
N VAL A 53 12.84 -6.41 4.57
CA VAL A 53 13.87 -5.37 4.33
C VAL A 53 15.01 -5.47 5.34
N SER A 54 14.70 -5.69 6.63
CA SER A 54 15.74 -5.84 7.66
C SER A 54 15.30 -6.76 8.80
N ASP A 55 16.28 -7.38 9.46
CA ASP A 55 16.08 -8.29 10.60
C ASP A 55 16.38 -7.66 11.98
N GLY A 56 16.73 -6.37 11.98
CA GLY A 56 16.97 -5.53 13.15
C GLY A 56 17.56 -4.18 12.76
N PHE A 57 17.96 -3.39 13.75
CA PHE A 57 18.80 -2.21 13.54
C PHE A 57 20.29 -2.58 13.47
N ASP A 58 21.10 -1.76 12.80
CA ASP A 58 22.54 -2.00 12.63
C ASP A 58 23.31 -2.04 13.97
N ASP A 59 22.82 -1.35 14.99
CA ASP A 59 23.41 -1.28 16.33
C ASP A 59 22.86 -2.32 17.32
N ASP A 60 21.91 -3.16 16.89
CA ASP A 60 21.40 -4.26 17.69
C ASP A 60 22.48 -5.32 17.95
N SER A 61 22.39 -5.97 19.11
CA SER A 61 23.24 -7.12 19.37
C SER A 61 22.76 -8.33 18.56
N PRO A 62 23.67 -9.20 18.06
CA PRO A 62 23.27 -10.39 17.30
C PRO A 62 22.29 -11.33 18.03
N ASP A 63 22.35 -11.36 19.37
CA ASP A 63 21.51 -12.20 20.22
C ASP A 63 20.19 -11.52 20.65
N ASN A 64 20.01 -10.25 20.33
CA ASN A 64 18.85 -9.45 20.71
C ASN A 64 18.62 -8.33 19.69
N LYS A 65 18.00 -8.71 18.56
CA LYS A 65 17.59 -7.79 17.50
C LYS A 65 16.18 -7.26 17.76
N THR A 66 15.99 -5.98 17.48
CA THR A 66 14.71 -5.30 17.47
C THR A 66 13.84 -5.90 16.38
N GLN A 67 12.63 -6.33 16.71
CA GLN A 67 11.76 -6.90 15.70
C GLN A 67 11.16 -5.80 14.82
N LEU A 68 11.29 -5.97 13.51
CA LEU A 68 10.77 -5.05 12.51
C LEU A 68 9.59 -5.70 11.77
N TYR A 69 8.58 -4.89 11.49
CA TYR A 69 7.28 -5.36 11.04
C TYR A 69 6.90 -4.76 9.69
N ALA A 70 6.08 -5.51 8.96
CA ALA A 70 5.45 -5.10 7.72
C ALA A 70 3.99 -5.57 7.70
N ILE A 71 3.27 -5.28 6.61
CA ILE A 71 1.88 -5.70 6.44
C ILE A 71 1.81 -6.71 5.29
N SER A 72 1.17 -7.84 5.52
CA SER A 72 0.81 -8.78 4.45
C SER A 72 -0.72 -8.88 4.29
N SER A 73 -1.19 -9.13 3.07
CA SER A 73 -2.61 -9.30 2.75
C SER A 73 -2.78 -10.29 1.61
N ASP A 74 -3.96 -10.87 1.48
CA ASP A 74 -4.37 -11.57 0.26
C ASP A 74 -4.50 -10.56 -0.90
N PHE A 75 -3.98 -10.92 -2.10
CA PHE A 75 -4.01 -10.03 -3.28
C PHE A 75 -5.43 -9.84 -3.82
N ALA A 76 -6.15 -10.94 -4.02
CA ALA A 76 -7.37 -10.96 -4.84
C ALA A 76 -8.51 -10.06 -4.31
N PRO A 77 -8.84 -10.01 -3.01
CA PRO A 77 -9.96 -9.19 -2.55
C PRO A 77 -9.65 -7.70 -2.62
N GLY A 78 -8.42 -7.29 -2.29
CA GLY A 78 -7.98 -5.90 -2.43
C GLY A 78 -7.95 -5.44 -3.89
N PHE A 79 -7.48 -6.30 -4.79
CA PHE A 79 -7.48 -5.99 -6.23
C PHE A 79 -8.90 -5.85 -6.82
N ALA A 80 -9.86 -6.64 -6.33
CA ALA A 80 -11.27 -6.46 -6.70
C ALA A 80 -11.81 -5.08 -6.29
N ARG A 81 -11.46 -4.61 -5.08
CA ARG A 81 -11.82 -3.26 -4.61
C ARG A 81 -11.11 -2.16 -5.39
N LEU A 82 -9.83 -2.35 -5.71
CA LEU A 82 -9.08 -1.39 -6.53
C LEU A 82 -9.72 -1.24 -7.91
N LYS A 83 -10.15 -2.34 -8.55
CA LYS A 83 -10.92 -2.28 -9.81
C LYS A 83 -12.20 -1.47 -9.67
N LYS A 84 -12.98 -1.70 -8.61
CA LYS A 84 -14.19 -0.91 -8.33
C LYS A 84 -13.86 0.58 -8.15
N PHE A 85 -12.79 0.89 -7.42
CA PHE A 85 -12.34 2.27 -7.22
C PHE A 85 -11.88 2.93 -8.51
N ILE A 86 -11.14 2.21 -9.37
CA ILE A 86 -10.68 2.71 -10.66
C ILE A 86 -11.85 3.10 -11.56
N GLU A 87 -12.94 2.33 -11.59
CA GLU A 87 -14.15 2.72 -12.35
C GLU A 87 -14.75 4.03 -11.86
N VAL A 88 -14.65 4.32 -10.55
CA VAL A 88 -15.05 5.62 -10.00
C VAL A 88 -14.05 6.72 -10.39
N LEU A 89 -12.75 6.43 -10.36
CA LEU A 89 -11.71 7.36 -10.82
C LEU A 89 -11.87 7.74 -12.30
N ARG A 90 -12.36 6.85 -13.16
CA ARG A 90 -12.69 7.20 -14.56
C ARG A 90 -13.74 8.30 -14.65
N VAL A 91 -14.76 8.26 -13.79
CA VAL A 91 -15.78 9.30 -13.74
C VAL A 91 -15.17 10.62 -13.25
N ILE A 92 -14.44 10.58 -12.14
CA ILE A 92 -13.81 11.75 -11.54
C ILE A 92 -12.79 12.38 -12.51
N GLY A 93 -12.01 11.55 -13.21
CA GLY A 93 -10.95 11.95 -14.13
C GLY A 93 -11.42 12.71 -15.36
N LYS A 94 -12.72 12.63 -15.73
CA LYS A 94 -13.29 13.45 -16.81
C LYS A 94 -13.06 14.95 -16.61
N GLU A 95 -12.97 15.39 -15.36
CA GLU A 95 -12.75 16.79 -14.97
C GLU A 95 -11.30 17.09 -14.54
N ILE A 96 -10.40 16.09 -14.54
CA ILE A 96 -9.00 16.21 -14.13
C ILE A 96 -8.10 15.95 -15.33
N PRO A 97 -7.48 16.99 -15.93
CA PRO A 97 -6.73 16.84 -17.17
C PRO A 97 -5.65 15.76 -17.16
N ASP A 98 -4.99 15.52 -16.02
CA ASP A 98 -3.85 14.58 -15.93
C ASP A 98 -4.25 13.16 -15.47
N LEU A 99 -5.54 12.92 -15.18
CA LEU A 99 -6.06 11.60 -14.80
C LEU A 99 -6.75 10.94 -15.99
N HIS A 100 -5.97 10.19 -16.78
CA HIS A 100 -6.45 9.58 -18.03
C HIS A 100 -6.88 8.12 -17.87
N ASP A 101 -7.90 7.72 -18.64
CA ASP A 101 -8.36 6.32 -18.70
C ASP A 101 -7.24 5.32 -19.04
N SER A 102 -6.32 5.68 -19.94
CA SER A 102 -5.21 4.82 -20.34
C SER A 102 -4.23 4.56 -19.20
N MET A 103 -3.98 5.55 -18.34
CA MET A 103 -3.16 5.39 -17.14
C MET A 103 -3.83 4.37 -16.20
N LEU A 104 -5.15 4.49 -16.02
CA LEU A 104 -5.91 3.56 -15.18
C LEU A 104 -5.93 2.13 -15.75
N ASP A 105 -6.00 1.98 -17.07
CA ASP A 105 -5.88 0.69 -17.76
C ASP A 105 -4.50 0.07 -17.54
N GLU A 106 -3.43 0.85 -17.76
CA GLU A 106 -2.04 0.43 -17.58
C GLU A 106 -1.78 -0.09 -16.15
N ILE A 107 -2.36 0.54 -15.12
CA ILE A 107 -2.25 0.08 -13.73
C ILE A 107 -2.88 -1.31 -13.56
N LEU A 108 -4.07 -1.52 -14.13
CA LEU A 108 -4.77 -2.81 -14.01
C LEU A 108 -4.05 -3.91 -14.77
N GLU A 109 -3.53 -3.62 -15.96
CA GLU A 109 -2.74 -4.56 -16.75
C GLU A 109 -1.44 -4.91 -16.03
N PHE A 110 -0.72 -3.91 -15.52
CA PHE A 110 0.52 -4.09 -14.76
C PHE A 110 0.29 -4.97 -13.52
N LEU A 111 -0.73 -4.67 -12.72
CA LEU A 111 -1.05 -5.47 -11.53
C LEU A 111 -1.44 -6.90 -11.86
N GLU A 112 -2.14 -7.13 -12.97
CA GLU A 112 -2.52 -8.47 -13.41
C GLU A 112 -1.31 -9.29 -13.91
N GLU A 113 -0.32 -8.63 -14.52
CA GLU A 113 0.94 -9.24 -14.98
C GLU A 113 1.85 -9.62 -13.80
N HIS A 114 1.89 -8.80 -12.75
CA HIS A 114 2.81 -8.96 -11.61
C HIS A 114 2.15 -9.57 -10.36
N LYS A 115 0.91 -10.06 -10.47
CA LYS A 115 0.19 -10.62 -9.32
C LYS A 115 0.76 -11.96 -8.86
N ASP A 116 0.60 -12.17 -7.57
CA ASP A 116 0.79 -13.43 -6.88
C ASP A 116 -0.33 -13.57 -5.83
N SER A 117 -0.18 -14.53 -4.92
CA SER A 117 -1.22 -14.88 -3.94
C SER A 117 -1.37 -13.81 -2.87
N TYR A 118 -0.26 -13.18 -2.50
CA TYR A 118 -0.18 -12.24 -1.38
C TYR A 118 0.48 -10.93 -1.78
N LEU A 119 0.30 -9.94 -0.93
CA LEU A 119 0.97 -8.66 -0.98
C LEU A 119 1.83 -8.47 0.26
N LEU A 120 2.82 -7.61 0.14
CA LEU A 120 3.63 -7.10 1.24
C LEU A 120 3.77 -5.58 1.09
N LEU A 121 3.42 -4.86 2.14
CA LEU A 121 3.66 -3.42 2.28
C LEU A 121 4.70 -3.22 3.38
N GLU A 122 5.88 -2.75 2.97
CA GLU A 122 6.98 -2.35 3.83
C GLU A 122 6.87 -0.86 4.16
N THR A 123 6.76 -0.54 5.44
CA THR A 123 6.65 0.84 5.96
C THR A 123 7.86 1.24 6.79
N ILE A 124 8.82 0.33 6.96
CA ILE A 124 9.93 0.45 7.92
C ILE A 124 10.73 1.74 7.77
N GLU A 125 11.03 2.17 6.55
CA GLU A 125 11.80 3.40 6.34
C GLU A 125 11.04 4.65 6.77
N LEU A 126 9.70 4.62 6.75
CA LEU A 126 8.86 5.70 7.27
C LEU A 126 8.81 5.63 8.80
N ASP A 127 8.58 4.44 9.34
CA ASP A 127 8.41 4.23 10.79
C ASP A 127 9.69 4.55 11.56
N CYS A 128 10.86 4.22 10.99
CA CYS A 128 12.16 4.38 11.63
C CYS A 128 12.77 5.79 11.44
N MET A 129 12.07 6.74 10.82
CA MET A 129 12.58 8.11 10.65
C MET A 129 12.79 8.81 11.99
N ASP A 130 11.83 8.63 12.91
CA ASP A 130 11.78 9.32 14.19
C ASP A 130 11.70 8.36 15.39
N GLU A 131 11.68 7.05 15.15
CA GLU A 131 11.43 6.04 16.18
C GLU A 131 12.35 4.82 16.04
N SER A 132 12.64 4.17 17.17
CA SER A 132 13.43 2.93 17.26
C SER A 132 12.89 1.96 18.32
N GLU A 133 11.90 2.36 19.12
CA GLU A 133 11.25 1.49 20.09
C GLU A 133 10.30 0.51 19.40
N GLU A 134 10.59 -0.79 19.51
CA GLU A 134 9.83 -1.88 18.88
C GLU A 134 8.31 -1.75 19.07
N ALA A 135 7.88 -1.45 20.29
CA ALA A 135 6.45 -1.37 20.63
C ALA A 135 5.76 -0.22 19.89
N VAL A 136 6.46 0.90 19.67
CA VAL A 136 5.94 2.06 18.96
C VAL A 136 5.90 1.77 17.46
N LEU A 137 6.98 1.21 16.90
CA LEU A 137 7.05 0.79 15.49
C LEU A 137 5.91 -0.19 15.14
N ARG A 138 5.71 -1.20 16.00
CA ARG A 138 4.58 -2.13 15.87
C ARG A 138 3.23 -1.40 15.87
N GLY A 139 3.07 -0.39 16.73
CA GLY A 139 1.87 0.43 16.81
C GLY A 139 1.59 1.20 15.52
N TYR A 140 2.62 1.71 14.83
CA TYR A 140 2.47 2.34 13.52
C TYR A 140 1.93 1.37 12.47
N VAL A 141 2.52 0.17 12.38
CA VAL A 141 2.07 -0.86 11.44
C VAL A 141 0.65 -1.33 11.76
N GLU A 142 0.30 -1.51 13.03
CA GLU A 142 -1.08 -1.86 13.45
C GLU A 142 -2.10 -0.74 13.14
N GLY A 143 -1.67 0.53 13.23
CA GLY A 143 -2.44 1.69 12.78
C GLY A 143 -2.70 1.65 11.28
N GLU A 144 -1.67 1.38 10.49
CA GLU A 144 -1.78 1.31 9.03
C GLU A 144 -2.61 0.09 8.55
N ILE A 145 -2.52 -1.04 9.25
CA ILE A 145 -3.44 -2.17 9.06
C ILE A 145 -4.90 -1.73 9.25
N SER A 146 -5.17 -0.90 10.25
CA SER A 146 -6.51 -0.36 10.50
C SER A 146 -6.94 0.56 9.36
N ALA A 147 -6.06 1.42 8.85
CA ALA A 147 -6.31 2.26 7.69
C ALA A 147 -6.61 1.46 6.42
N CYS A 148 -5.89 0.34 6.18
CA CYS A 148 -6.17 -0.58 5.07
C CYS A 148 -7.58 -1.19 5.16
N ARG A 149 -8.01 -1.61 6.37
CA ARG A 149 -9.36 -2.13 6.60
C ARG A 149 -10.43 -1.07 6.38
N GLU A 150 -10.19 0.15 6.85
CA GLU A 150 -11.10 1.28 6.66
C GLU A 150 -11.23 1.65 5.18
N ALA A 151 -10.13 1.67 4.42
CA ALA A 151 -10.15 1.89 2.98
C ALA A 151 -10.95 0.79 2.25
N GLY A 152 -10.73 -0.49 2.59
CA GLY A 152 -11.50 -1.59 2.01
C GLY A 152 -13.00 -1.49 2.32
N ALA A 153 -13.35 -1.27 3.58
CA ALA A 153 -14.74 -1.08 4.00
C ALA A 153 -15.39 0.13 3.32
N ALA A 154 -14.61 1.18 3.06
CA ALA A 154 -15.06 2.36 2.33
C ALA A 154 -15.47 2.04 0.89
N ILE A 155 -14.67 1.25 0.18
CA ILE A 155 -15.00 0.80 -1.17
C ILE A 155 -16.21 -0.16 -1.17
N ASP A 156 -16.31 -1.04 -0.17
CA ASP A 156 -17.37 -2.05 -0.09
C ASP A 156 -18.78 -1.42 0.04
N VAL A 157 -18.90 -0.27 0.71
CA VAL A 157 -20.20 0.44 0.89
C VAL A 157 -20.58 1.35 -0.28
N LEU A 158 -19.67 1.59 -1.23
CA LEU A 158 -19.97 2.41 -2.40
C LEU A 158 -21.07 1.74 -3.26
N PRO A 159 -22.02 2.52 -3.80
CA PRO A 159 -22.96 2.03 -4.80
C PRO A 159 -22.27 1.41 -6.02
N GLU A 160 -22.97 0.52 -6.73
CA GLU A 160 -22.48 -0.07 -7.98
C GLU A 160 -22.48 0.92 -9.15
N ASP A 161 -23.18 2.05 -9.03
CA ASP A 161 -23.18 3.12 -10.02
C ASP A 161 -21.94 4.03 -9.81
N PRO A 162 -20.99 4.07 -10.76
CA PRO A 162 -19.77 4.86 -10.61
C PRO A 162 -20.00 6.38 -10.51
N GLU A 163 -21.07 6.90 -11.14
CA GLU A 163 -21.38 8.34 -11.10
C GLU A 163 -21.86 8.74 -9.70
N VAL A 164 -22.72 7.91 -9.09
CA VAL A 164 -23.18 8.13 -7.69
C VAL A 164 -22.01 7.97 -6.71
N SER A 165 -21.15 6.98 -6.93
CA SER A 165 -19.96 6.77 -6.11
C SER A 165 -18.96 7.91 -6.21
N ALA A 166 -18.77 8.49 -7.41
CA ALA A 166 -17.91 9.66 -7.60
C ALA A 166 -18.39 10.85 -6.77
N ASP A 167 -19.69 11.14 -6.80
CA ASP A 167 -20.28 12.20 -5.98
C ASP A 167 -20.06 11.96 -4.47
N ILE A 168 -20.19 10.72 -4.00
CA ILE A 168 -19.94 10.37 -2.60
C ILE A 168 -18.48 10.61 -2.23
N ILE A 169 -17.54 10.11 -3.03
CA ILE A 169 -16.10 10.22 -2.77
C ILE A 169 -15.65 11.69 -2.80
N ILE A 170 -16.06 12.46 -3.81
CA ILE A 170 -15.71 13.90 -3.90
C ILE A 170 -16.23 14.67 -2.68
N ASN A 171 -17.44 14.36 -2.22
CA ASN A 171 -18.00 15.00 -1.03
C ASN A 171 -17.30 14.55 0.26
N ALA A 172 -16.95 13.27 0.40
CA ALA A 172 -16.22 12.75 1.54
C ALA A 172 -14.79 13.30 1.62
N ALA A 173 -14.13 13.47 0.48
CA ALA A 173 -12.79 14.05 0.40
C ALA A 173 -12.72 15.48 0.95
N LYS A 174 -13.78 16.27 0.77
CA LYS A 174 -13.87 17.66 1.23
C LYS A 174 -14.33 17.81 2.68
N ASN A 175 -14.99 16.80 3.24
CA ASN A 175 -15.68 16.91 4.53
C ASN A 175 -15.18 15.87 5.52
N LYS A 176 -14.65 16.34 6.66
CA LYS A 176 -14.45 15.51 7.85
C LYS A 176 -15.82 15.17 8.45
N SER A 177 -16.44 14.08 7.98
CA SER A 177 -17.67 13.53 8.57
C SER A 177 -17.33 12.46 9.60
N GLU A 178 -17.97 12.51 10.77
CA GLU A 178 -17.85 11.48 11.81
C GLU A 178 -18.66 10.20 11.50
N ALA A 179 -19.55 10.23 10.50
CA ALA A 179 -20.24 9.03 10.02
C ALA A 179 -19.43 8.37 8.89
N ALA A 180 -19.13 7.08 9.04
CA ALA A 180 -18.24 6.26 8.23
C ALA A 180 -18.35 6.41 6.69
N PRO A 181 -17.29 6.10 5.92
CA PRO A 181 -15.88 5.97 6.27
C PRO A 181 -15.11 7.27 5.97
N ASN A 182 -14.29 7.71 6.91
CA ASN A 182 -13.40 8.87 6.77
C ASN A 182 -12.18 8.56 5.87
N ALA A 183 -12.10 7.35 5.28
CA ALA A 183 -10.95 6.89 4.51
C ALA A 183 -10.67 7.74 3.25
N PHE A 184 -11.70 8.39 2.69
CA PHE A 184 -11.53 9.28 1.54
C PHE A 184 -11.17 10.72 1.93
N CYS A 185 -11.26 11.09 3.21
CA CYS A 185 -11.05 12.46 3.65
C CYS A 185 -9.60 12.89 3.39
N GLY A 186 -9.43 14.02 2.71
CA GLY A 186 -8.12 14.55 2.36
C GLY A 186 -7.58 14.08 1.01
N LEU A 187 -8.27 13.15 0.30
CA LEU A 187 -7.90 12.83 -1.07
C LEU A 187 -8.06 14.06 -1.97
N GLU A 188 -7.05 14.30 -2.79
CA GLU A 188 -7.08 15.38 -3.78
C GLU A 188 -7.49 14.85 -5.15
N PHE A 189 -8.51 15.45 -5.74
CA PHE A 189 -9.03 15.16 -7.07
C PHE A 189 -8.83 16.37 -7.97
N ASN A 190 -7.56 16.76 -8.15
CA ASN A 190 -7.08 17.89 -8.94
C ASN A 190 -5.74 17.49 -9.58
N ASP A 191 -5.01 18.43 -10.18
CA ASP A 191 -3.67 18.22 -10.77
C ASP A 191 -2.57 17.78 -9.78
N LYS A 192 -2.88 17.71 -8.48
CA LYS A 192 -1.99 17.31 -7.39
C LYS A 192 -2.38 16.01 -6.72
N PHE A 193 -3.23 15.20 -7.36
CA PHE A 193 -3.72 13.93 -6.81
C PHE A 193 -2.60 12.98 -6.34
N ASP A 194 -1.39 13.14 -6.91
CA ASP A 194 -0.18 12.36 -6.63
C ASP A 194 1.05 13.24 -6.30
N ASP A 195 0.83 14.48 -5.86
CA ASP A 195 1.92 15.35 -5.42
C ASP A 195 2.60 14.78 -4.16
N ILE A 196 3.93 14.87 -4.09
CA ILE A 196 4.73 14.40 -2.94
C ILE A 196 4.42 15.17 -1.65
N GLU A 197 3.95 16.41 -1.75
CA GLU A 197 3.53 17.24 -0.61
C GLU A 197 2.09 16.90 -0.15
N SER A 198 1.37 16.04 -0.88
CA SER A 198 0.01 15.62 -0.51
C SER A 198 0.05 14.79 0.78
N GLU A 199 -0.83 15.14 1.73
CA GLU A 199 -1.03 14.35 2.95
C GLU A 199 -1.68 12.99 2.64
N LEU A 200 -2.37 12.87 1.51
CA LEU A 200 -3.06 11.64 1.11
C LEU A 200 -3.08 11.48 -0.42
N PRO A 201 -1.96 11.09 -1.04
CA PRO A 201 -1.87 10.86 -2.48
C PRO A 201 -2.69 9.62 -2.90
N LEU A 202 -3.12 9.59 -4.17
CA LEU A 202 -3.82 8.42 -4.71
C LEU A 202 -2.86 7.23 -4.87
N GLY A 203 -1.65 7.44 -5.38
CA GLY A 203 -0.64 6.42 -5.65
C GLY A 203 -0.83 5.73 -7.00
N LEU A 204 -0.94 6.49 -8.08
CA LEU A 204 -1.17 5.95 -9.43
C LEU A 204 0.14 5.69 -10.20
N TYR A 205 1.30 5.76 -9.54
CA TYR A 205 2.58 5.34 -10.10
C TYR A 205 2.87 3.87 -9.75
N TRP A 206 3.13 3.02 -10.74
CA TRP A 206 3.38 1.59 -10.56
C TRP A 206 4.58 1.15 -11.40
N SER A 207 5.46 0.34 -10.82
CA SER A 207 6.73 -0.10 -11.40
C SER A 207 7.24 -1.31 -10.64
N ASP A 208 7.78 -2.29 -11.35
CA ASP A 208 8.46 -3.45 -10.78
C ASP A 208 9.91 -3.14 -10.37
N ILE A 209 10.46 -2.06 -10.92
CA ILE A 209 11.75 -1.50 -10.52
C ILE A 209 11.55 -0.56 -9.34
N LEU A 210 12.07 -0.95 -8.18
CA LEU A 210 12.01 -0.20 -6.92
C LEU A 210 13.43 0.19 -6.46
N TYR A 211 13.51 1.21 -5.60
CA TYR A 211 14.75 1.62 -4.93
C TYR A 211 15.29 0.52 -4.00
N TYR A 212 14.38 -0.27 -3.40
CA TYR A 212 14.72 -1.43 -2.59
C TYR A 212 14.12 -2.70 -3.22
N GLU A 213 14.97 -3.55 -3.77
CA GLU A 213 14.57 -4.86 -4.29
C GLU A 213 14.68 -5.91 -3.18
N LEU A 214 13.67 -6.78 -3.07
CA LEU A 214 13.69 -7.91 -2.16
C LEU A 214 14.21 -9.15 -2.87
N GLU A 215 15.07 -9.89 -2.19
CA GLU A 215 15.53 -11.20 -2.64
C GLU A 215 14.43 -12.23 -2.47
N ASN A 216 14.22 -13.05 -3.50
CA ASN A 216 13.46 -14.28 -3.35
C ASN A 216 14.27 -15.33 -2.56
N LYS A 217 13.66 -16.48 -2.29
CA LYS A 217 14.27 -17.54 -1.49
C LYS A 217 15.57 -18.08 -2.06
N GLU A 218 15.64 -18.30 -3.37
CA GLU A 218 16.85 -18.80 -4.03
C GLU A 218 17.98 -17.78 -3.89
N GLU A 219 17.70 -16.51 -4.21
CA GLU A 219 18.66 -15.40 -4.11
C GLU A 219 19.18 -15.21 -2.68
N PHE A 220 18.28 -15.23 -1.70
CA PHE A 220 18.64 -15.07 -0.29
C PHE A 220 19.49 -16.24 0.22
N GLU A 221 19.18 -17.47 -0.18
CA GLU A 221 19.96 -18.66 0.20
C GLU A 221 21.36 -18.66 -0.45
N GLU A 222 21.51 -18.11 -1.66
CA GLU A 222 22.80 -17.94 -2.34
C GLU A 222 23.69 -16.85 -1.71
N ALA A 223 23.08 -15.86 -1.03
CA ALA A 223 23.77 -14.75 -0.39
C ALA A 223 24.35 -15.07 1.01
N LEU A 224 23.93 -16.18 1.64
CA LEU A 224 24.35 -16.63 2.98
C LEU A 224 25.71 -17.36 2.99
#